data_AF-A0A9D7QRA8-F1
#
_entry.id   AF-A0A9D7QRA8-F1
#
_cell.length_a   1.000
_cell.length_b   1.000
_cell.length_c   1.000
_cell.angle_alpha   90.00
_cell.angle_beta   90.00
_cell.angle_gamma   90.00
#
_symmetry.space_group_name_H-M   'P 1'
#
loop_
_entity.id
_entity.type
_entity.pdbx_description
1 polymer ?
#
loop_
_entity_poly.entity_id
_entity_poly.type
_entity_poly.pdbx_seq_one_letter_code
_entity_poly.pdbx_strand_id
1 'polypeptide(L)'
;MIRKNFSQVEKYKKLTQKYNKDGDLKNLYMRIGTVYNQAMNFIGAKDYYLQALNIIKGSNVESEMPGGISYDIINSKLSDIYYSLGQYDSSIYFIRNTIKSNQAGSEILNHLLGKTMDMLIIESAHVI
;
A
#
# COMPACT_ATOMS: atom_id res chain seq x y z
N MET A 1 -8.38 23.48 12.94
CA MET A 1 -7.40 22.53 13.53
C MET A 1 -6.51 21.82 12.50
N ILE A 2 -7.01 21.45 11.30
CA ILE A 2 -6.30 20.63 10.30
C ILE A 2 -4.95 21.22 9.80
N ARG A 3 -4.84 22.55 9.57
CA ARG A 3 -3.60 23.18 9.04
C ARG A 3 -2.38 23.08 9.97
N LYS A 4 -2.57 23.06 11.30
CA LYS A 4 -1.45 22.94 12.25
C LYS A 4 -0.80 21.55 12.23
N ASN A 5 -1.57 20.49 11.97
CA ASN A 5 -1.07 19.12 11.93
C ASN A 5 -0.17 18.88 10.71
N PHE A 6 -0.53 19.41 9.53
CA PHE A 6 0.29 19.25 8.32
C PHE A 6 1.63 20.00 8.41
N SER A 7 1.68 21.16 9.06
CA SER A 7 2.94 21.90 9.27
C SER A 7 3.94 21.13 10.15
N GLN A 8 3.44 20.43 11.18
CA GLN A 8 4.29 19.62 12.04
C GLN A 8 4.80 18.37 11.33
N VAL A 9 3.95 17.74 10.51
CA VAL A 9 4.32 16.60 9.65
C VAL A 9 5.52 16.93 8.75
N GLU A 10 5.51 18.07 8.06
CA GLU A 10 6.62 18.49 7.20
C GLU A 10 7.92 18.77 7.99
N LYS A 11 7.78 19.31 9.21
CA LYS A 11 8.93 19.52 10.10
C LYS A 11 9.57 18.18 10.50
N TYR A 12 8.77 17.18 10.89
CA TYR A 12 9.27 15.86 11.24
C TYR A 12 9.90 15.14 10.04
N LYS A 13 9.32 15.28 8.84
CA LYS A 13 9.90 14.72 7.60
C LYS A 13 11.32 15.21 7.34
N LYS A 14 11.55 16.52 7.41
CA LYS A 14 12.88 17.12 7.23
C LYS A 14 13.88 16.63 8.29
N LEU A 15 13.42 16.40 9.51
CA LEU A 15 14.26 15.88 10.58
C LEU A 15 14.66 14.43 10.30
N THR A 16 13.70 13.55 9.96
CA THR A 16 13.98 12.12 9.73
C THR A 16 14.87 11.91 8.49
N GLN A 17 14.67 12.67 7.42
CA GLN A 17 15.55 12.67 6.24
C GLN A 17 16.99 13.08 6.58
N LYS A 18 17.17 14.02 7.52
CA LYS A 18 18.50 14.47 7.98
C LYS A 18 19.24 13.41 8.80
N TYR A 19 18.53 12.51 9.48
CA TYR A 19 19.12 11.50 10.37
C TYR A 19 19.14 10.06 9.79
N ASN A 20 18.76 9.91 8.52
CA ASN A 20 18.93 8.73 7.65
C ASN A 20 18.77 7.35 8.32
N LYS A 21 17.63 7.14 9.00
CA LYS A 21 17.18 5.82 9.45
C LYS A 21 15.99 5.41 8.59
N ASP A 22 16.23 4.61 7.56
CA ASP A 22 15.19 4.17 6.60
C ASP A 22 13.96 3.56 7.29
N GLY A 23 14.19 2.82 8.39
CA GLY A 23 13.12 2.27 9.24
C GLY A 23 12.21 3.35 9.86
N ASP A 24 12.78 4.47 10.29
CA ASP A 24 12.01 5.59 10.88
C ASP A 24 11.26 6.36 9.79
N LEU A 25 11.83 6.45 8.58
CA LEU A 25 11.24 7.20 7.48
C LEU A 25 10.03 6.50 6.87
N LYS A 26 10.07 5.17 6.65
CA LYS A 26 8.89 4.42 6.18
C LYS A 26 7.73 4.51 7.16
N ASN A 27 8.02 4.45 8.46
CA ASN A 27 7.04 4.57 9.53
C ASN A 27 6.39 5.95 9.56
N LEU A 28 7.19 7.00 9.36
CA LEU A 28 6.67 8.35 9.28
C LEU A 28 5.73 8.52 8.08
N TYR A 29 6.12 8.09 6.88
CA TYR A 29 5.28 8.21 5.69
C TYR A 29 3.95 7.47 5.82
N MET A 30 3.92 6.28 6.41
CA MET A 30 2.66 5.57 6.66
C MET A 30 1.75 6.31 7.66
N ARG A 31 2.32 6.88 8.73
CA ARG A 31 1.52 7.66 9.68
C ARG A 31 0.93 8.91 9.03
N ILE A 32 1.70 9.58 8.17
CA ILE A 32 1.23 10.73 7.41
C ILE A 32 0.11 10.31 6.45
N GLY A 33 0.32 9.24 5.68
CA GLY A 33 -0.70 8.70 4.78
C GLY A 33 -1.99 8.35 5.52
N THR A 34 -1.89 7.80 6.74
CA THR A 34 -3.04 7.52 7.62
C THR A 34 -3.79 8.78 8.01
N VAL A 35 -3.09 9.86 8.36
CA VAL A 35 -3.71 11.15 8.68
C VAL A 35 -4.45 11.73 7.46
N TYR A 36 -3.86 11.66 6.28
CA TYR A 36 -4.53 12.09 5.04
C TYR A 36 -5.76 11.23 4.73
N ASN A 37 -5.68 9.91 4.93
CA ASN A 37 -6.79 9.00 4.73
C ASN A 37 -7.97 9.32 5.67
N GLN A 38 -7.68 9.55 6.96
CA GLN A 38 -8.68 9.96 7.95
C GLN A 38 -9.31 11.32 7.61
N ALA A 39 -8.58 12.19 6.90
CA ALA A 39 -9.08 13.45 6.38
C ALA A 39 -9.79 13.32 5.02
N MET A 40 -10.06 12.10 4.54
CA MET A 40 -10.65 11.80 3.22
C MET A 40 -9.87 12.39 2.03
N ASN A 41 -8.59 12.73 2.24
CA ASN A 41 -7.69 13.17 1.18
C ASN A 41 -6.92 11.97 0.66
N PHE A 42 -7.57 11.20 -0.21
CA PHE A 42 -7.05 9.95 -0.74
C PHE A 42 -5.83 10.15 -1.66
N ILE A 43 -5.74 11.29 -2.37
CA ILE A 43 -4.56 11.62 -3.20
C ILE A 43 -3.33 11.80 -2.32
N GLY A 44 -3.42 12.60 -1.26
CA GLY A 44 -2.32 12.77 -0.30
C GLY A 44 -1.96 11.45 0.39
N ALA A 45 -2.97 10.68 0.80
CA ALA A 45 -2.73 9.37 1.42
C ALA A 45 -1.95 8.42 0.50
N LYS A 46 -2.36 8.34 -0.78
CA LYS A 46 -1.69 7.55 -1.82
C LYS A 46 -0.23 7.92 -1.96
N ASP A 47 0.08 9.21 -2.12
CA ASP A 47 1.45 9.67 -2.37
C ASP A 47 2.39 9.33 -1.22
N TYR A 48 1.89 9.38 0.02
CA TYR A 48 2.66 9.01 1.21
C TYR A 48 2.81 7.50 1.37
N TYR A 49 1.77 6.71 1.10
CA TYR A 49 1.89 5.25 1.13
C TYR A 49 2.83 4.72 0.04
N LEU A 50 2.84 5.32 -1.15
CA LEU A 50 3.79 4.97 -2.21
C LEU A 50 5.25 5.29 -1.83
N GLN A 51 5.49 6.40 -1.14
CA GLN A 51 6.82 6.69 -0.60
C GLN A 51 7.27 5.66 0.44
N ALA A 52 6.38 5.23 1.33
CA ALA A 52 6.69 4.15 2.28
C ALA A 52 6.99 2.82 1.56
N LEU A 53 6.20 2.47 0.54
CA LEU A 53 6.40 1.28 -0.28
C LEU A 53 7.74 1.31 -1.03
N ASN A 54 8.14 2.47 -1.56
CA ASN A 54 9.41 2.61 -2.26
C ASN A 54 10.61 2.34 -1.34
N ILE A 55 10.55 2.80 -0.08
CA ILE A 55 11.57 2.48 0.91
C ILE A 55 11.58 0.98 1.20
N ILE A 56 10.41 0.38 1.45
CA ILE A 56 10.30 -1.06 1.72
C ILE A 56 10.89 -1.91 0.57
N LYS A 57 10.64 -1.53 -0.68
CA LYS A 57 11.19 -2.21 -1.86
C LYS A 57 12.68 -1.97 -2.09
N GLY A 58 13.20 -0.79 -1.72
CA GLY A 58 14.61 -0.44 -1.88
C GLY A 58 15.52 -0.93 -0.75
N SER A 59 14.95 -1.25 0.41
CA SER A 59 15.69 -1.85 1.52
C SER A 59 15.90 -3.35 1.28
N ASN A 60 17.14 -3.79 1.02
CA ASN A 60 17.59 -5.20 1.06
C ASN A 60 17.50 -5.84 2.47
N VAL A 61 16.70 -5.24 3.35
CA VAL A 61 16.84 -5.43 4.77
C VAL A 61 15.88 -6.52 5.20
N GLU A 62 16.42 -7.73 5.24
CA GLU A 62 15.95 -8.89 6.02
C GLU A 62 15.66 -8.57 7.50
N SER A 63 15.96 -7.35 7.97
CA SER A 63 15.45 -6.84 9.24
C SER A 63 14.03 -6.31 9.06
N GLU A 64 13.07 -7.22 8.94
CA GLU A 64 11.77 -6.97 9.57
C GLU A 64 12.03 -6.80 11.07
N MET A 65 12.34 -5.56 11.47
CA MET A 65 12.34 -5.20 12.87
C MET A 65 10.98 -5.62 13.42
N PRO A 66 10.91 -6.43 14.49
CA PRO A 66 9.63 -6.83 15.07
C PRO A 66 8.80 -5.57 15.38
N GLY A 67 7.63 -5.45 14.75
CA GLY A 67 6.75 -4.29 14.89
C GLY A 67 6.96 -3.15 13.88
N GLY A 68 7.83 -3.30 12.88
CA GLY A 68 7.94 -2.39 11.75
C GLY A 68 6.84 -2.59 10.71
N ILE A 69 6.59 -1.57 9.87
CA ILE A 69 5.68 -1.72 8.73
C ILE A 69 6.26 -2.73 7.74
N SER A 70 5.44 -3.73 7.45
CA SER A 70 5.67 -4.80 6.50
C SER A 70 5.05 -4.49 5.13
N TYR A 71 5.48 -5.26 4.13
CA TYR A 71 5.06 -5.10 2.74
C TYR A 71 3.54 -5.32 2.57
N ASP A 72 2.97 -6.33 3.21
CA ASP A 72 1.54 -6.65 3.16
C ASP A 72 0.67 -5.51 3.73
N ILE A 73 1.06 -4.91 4.86
CA ILE A 73 0.34 -3.80 5.48
C ILE A 73 0.26 -2.61 4.52
N ILE A 74 1.39 -2.22 3.90
CA ILE A 74 1.39 -1.05 3.02
C ILE A 74 0.61 -1.31 1.72
N ASN A 75 0.65 -2.53 1.18
CA ASN A 75 -0.14 -2.90 0.01
C ASN A 75 -1.65 -2.88 0.34
N SER A 76 -2.07 -3.35 1.52
CA SER A 76 -3.47 -3.24 1.97
C SER A 76 -3.93 -1.78 2.09
N LYS A 77 -3.09 -0.89 2.63
CA LYS A 77 -3.44 0.55 2.69
C LYS A 77 -3.59 1.15 1.29
N LEU A 78 -2.74 0.76 0.35
CA LEU A 78 -2.85 1.23 -1.03
C LEU A 78 -4.11 0.67 -1.71
N SER A 79 -4.47 -0.60 -1.50
CA SER A 79 -5.70 -1.15 -2.09
C SER A 79 -6.96 -0.40 -1.65
N ASP A 80 -7.05 -0.05 -0.37
CA ASP A 80 -8.17 0.72 0.17
C ASP A 80 -8.23 2.11 -0.47
N ILE A 81 -7.08 2.78 -0.58
CA ILE A 81 -7.00 4.12 -1.19
C ILE A 81 -7.37 4.09 -2.67
N TYR A 82 -6.88 3.12 -3.44
CA TYR A 82 -7.24 2.98 -4.85
C TYR A 82 -8.72 2.64 -5.02
N TYR A 83 -9.30 1.85 -4.12
CA TYR A 83 -10.75 1.61 -4.10
C TYR A 83 -11.53 2.90 -3.84
N SER A 84 -11.14 3.69 -2.83
CA SER A 84 -11.78 4.98 -2.53
C SER A 84 -11.64 6.01 -3.66
N LEU A 85 -10.65 5.86 -4.53
CA LEU A 85 -10.45 6.67 -5.73
C LEU A 85 -11.17 6.15 -6.98
N GLY A 86 -11.90 5.03 -6.89
CA GLY A 86 -12.55 4.38 -8.04
C GLY A 86 -11.58 3.69 -9.02
N GLN A 87 -10.33 3.47 -8.61
CA GLN A 87 -9.26 2.89 -9.42
C GLN A 87 -9.12 1.40 -9.14
N TYR A 88 -10.12 0.62 -9.55
CA TYR A 88 -10.28 -0.78 -9.15
C TYR A 88 -9.14 -1.70 -9.62
N ASP A 89 -8.62 -1.51 -10.83
CA ASP A 89 -7.49 -2.32 -11.33
C ASP A 89 -6.24 -2.18 -10.46
N SER A 90 -5.96 -0.96 -10.02
CA SER A 90 -4.85 -0.70 -9.09
C SER A 90 -5.14 -1.30 -7.71
N SER A 91 -6.38 -1.21 -7.22
CA SER A 91 -6.77 -1.85 -5.96
C SER A 91 -6.54 -3.36 -5.99
N ILE A 92 -6.98 -4.03 -7.05
CA ILE A 92 -6.78 -5.47 -7.27
C ILE A 92 -5.29 -5.82 -7.35
N TYR A 93 -4.48 -5.00 -8.03
CA TYR A 93 -3.03 -5.18 -8.08
C TYR A 93 -2.41 -5.20 -6.67
N PHE A 94 -2.79 -4.26 -5.82
CA PHE A 94 -2.28 -4.17 -4.45
C PHE A 94 -2.79 -5.31 -3.56
N ILE A 95 -4.05 -5.73 -3.70
CA ILE A 95 -4.60 -6.94 -3.03
C ILE A 95 -3.78 -8.18 -3.38
N ARG A 96 -3.46 -8.37 -4.67
CA ARG A 96 -2.66 -9.51 -5.13
C ARG A 96 -1.27 -9.53 -4.49
N ASN A 97 -0.65 -8.37 -4.32
CA ASN A 97 0.66 -8.26 -3.68
C ASN A 97 0.60 -8.62 -2.18
N THR A 98 -0.42 -8.17 -1.47
CA THR A 98 -0.68 -8.54 -0.06
C THR A 98 -0.84 -10.05 0.10
N ILE A 99 -1.59 -10.68 -0.81
CA ILE A 99 -1.84 -12.13 -0.78
C ILE A 99 -0.58 -12.93 -1.10
N LYS A 100 0.25 -12.46 -2.05
CA LYS A 100 1.52 -13.11 -2.40
C LYS A 100 2.56 -13.05 -1.29
N SER A 101 2.60 -11.98 -0.50
CA SER A 101 3.58 -11.84 0.60
C SER A 101 3.26 -12.74 1.80
N ASN A 102 1.99 -13.07 2.02
CA ASN A 102 1.62 -14.09 2.99
C ASN A 102 1.81 -15.45 2.33
N GLN A 103 2.82 -16.24 2.75
CA GLN A 103 3.16 -17.53 2.14
C GLN A 103 1.96 -18.50 1.94
N ALA A 104 0.90 -18.39 2.76
CA ALA A 104 -0.34 -19.15 2.63
C ALA A 104 -1.36 -18.62 1.58
N GLY A 105 -1.23 -17.36 1.15
CA GLY A 105 -2.16 -16.71 0.23
C GLY A 105 -1.93 -17.04 -1.25
N SER A 106 -0.69 -17.41 -1.61
CA SER A 106 -0.32 -17.67 -3.01
C SER A 106 -1.11 -18.84 -3.63
N GLU A 107 -1.44 -19.86 -2.84
CA GLU A 107 -2.23 -21.02 -3.28
C GLU A 107 -3.70 -20.67 -3.54
N ILE A 108 -4.31 -19.89 -2.63
CA ILE A 108 -5.70 -19.44 -2.75
C ILE A 108 -5.85 -18.50 -3.96
N LEU A 109 -4.87 -17.62 -4.19
CA LEU A 109 -4.88 -16.71 -5.34
C LEU A 109 -4.76 -17.45 -6.67
N ASN A 110 -3.87 -18.44 -6.77
CA ASN A 110 -3.73 -19.25 -7.98
C ASN A 110 -5.01 -20.04 -8.28
N HIS A 111 -5.68 -20.57 -7.25
CA HIS A 111 -6.96 -21.26 -7.38
C HIS A 111 -8.10 -20.33 -7.83
N LEU A 112 -8.20 -19.13 -7.25
CA LEU A 112 -9.23 -18.14 -7.61
C LEU A 112 -9.00 -17.53 -9.00
N LEU A 113 -7.74 -17.26 -9.37
CA LEU A 113 -7.40 -16.73 -10.68
C LEU A 113 -7.72 -17.73 -11.80
N GLY A 114 -7.42 -19.02 -11.60
CA GLY A 114 -7.83 -20.08 -12.54
C GLY A 114 -9.35 -20.06 -12.78
N LYS A 115 -10.15 -20.00 -11.72
CA LYS A 115 -11.62 -19.92 -11.84
C LYS A 115 -12.12 -18.64 -12.51
N THR A 116 -11.50 -17.48 -12.25
CA THR A 116 -11.92 -16.21 -12.87
C THR A 116 -11.52 -16.10 -14.34
N MET A 117 -10.38 -16.68 -14.75
CA MET A 117 -9.98 -16.74 -16.16
C MET A 117 -10.93 -17.65 -16.95
N ASP A 118 -11.32 -18.81 -16.39
CA ASP A 118 -12.31 -19.68 -17.01
C ASP A 118 -13.67 -18.98 -17.17
N MET A 119 -14.08 -18.16 -16.20
CA MET A 119 -15.34 -17.41 -16.23
C MET A 119 -15.35 -16.29 -17.29
N LEU A 120 -14.24 -15.55 -17.42
CA LEU A 120 -14.06 -14.52 -18.46
C LEU A 120 -13.99 -15.10 -19.87
N ILE A 121 -13.39 -16.28 -20.04
CA ILE A 121 -13.37 -17.00 -21.33
C ILE A 121 -14.80 -17.41 -21.73
N ILE A 122 -15.61 -17.90 -20.78
CA ILE A 122 -17.01 -18.30 -21.04
C ILE A 122 -17.90 -17.11 -21.41
N GLU A 123 -17.74 -15.95 -20.76
CA GLU A 123 -18.50 -14.74 -21.09
C GLU A 123 -18.12 -14.17 -22.47
N SER A 124 -16.86 -14.26 -22.87
CA SER A 124 -16.42 -13.84 -24.22
C SER A 124 -16.84 -14.81 -25.33
N ALA A 125 -17.17 -16.06 -25.01
CA ALA A 125 -17.63 -17.07 -25.97
C ALA A 125 -19.14 -17.05 -26.24
N HIS A 126 -19.93 -16.28 -25.46
CA HIS A 126 -21.39 -16.13 -25.65
C HIS A 126 -21.79 -14.87 -26.45
N VAL A 127 -20.81 -14.15 -27.03
CA VAL A 127 -21.02 -12.92 -27.82
C VAL A 127 -20.60 -13.11 -29.30
N ILE A 128 -20.52 -14.35 -29.79
CA ILE A 128 -20.35 -14.68 -31.22
C ILE A 128 -21.46 -15.64 -31.63
#